data_AF-R0M979-F1
#
_entry.id   AF-R0M979-F1
#
_cell.length_a   1.000
_cell.length_b   1.000
_cell.length_c   1.000
_cell.angle_alpha   90.00
_cell.angle_beta   90.00
_cell.angle_gamma   90.00
#
_symmetry.space_group_name_H-M   'P 1'
#
loop_
_entity.id
_entity.type
_entity.pdbx_description
1 polymer ?
#
loop_
_entity_poly.entity_id
_entity_poly.type
_entity_poly.pdbx_seq_one_letter_code
_entity_poly.pdbx_strand_id
1 'polypeptide(L)'
;MDLKENNLDCYQKGLIVNENSISLTKDFDKDMKTTCKIHIDGDLQKIVLNDENLLKQIAEIAKLPGIVGEVLGLPDIHYGYGFPIGSVVAFDMDDKDSIIAPGGVGYDINCGVRALTTNLNLENIRGKEEEVAQDLFDNIPSGLGIEKIISQFKNTTNVSIKELNCMLDEGLEYLVRIGAISRDNLEFTENNGKLKGDSKLVSQKAKGKGSIQLASLGSGNHYLEIQYVSEIYEEANCRSFRN
;
A
#
# COMPACT_ATOMS: atom_id res chain seq x y z
N MET A 1 27.33 21.35 -1.67
CA MET A 1 27.85 19.98 -1.52
C MET A 1 28.13 19.53 -2.94
N ASP A 2 29.41 19.53 -3.31
CA ASP A 2 29.85 19.40 -4.70
C ASP A 2 29.42 18.06 -5.29
N LEU A 3 28.76 18.15 -6.44
CA LEU A 3 28.37 17.02 -7.27
C LEU A 3 29.66 16.33 -7.71
N LYS A 4 29.93 15.13 -7.15
CA LYS A 4 31.00 14.29 -7.67
C LYS A 4 30.61 13.87 -9.10
N GLU A 5 31.41 14.29 -10.07
CA GLU A 5 31.47 13.72 -11.41
C GLU A 5 31.81 12.22 -11.29
N ASN A 6 30.79 11.39 -11.09
CA ASN A 6 30.90 9.94 -11.21
C ASN A 6 30.30 9.54 -12.56
N ASN A 7 31.15 9.06 -13.47
CA ASN A 7 30.86 8.22 -14.65
C ASN A 7 29.39 8.09 -15.12
N LEU A 8 28.80 9.18 -15.60
CA LEU A 8 27.44 9.22 -16.18
C LEU A 8 27.34 8.63 -17.61
N ASP A 9 28.45 8.19 -18.21
CA ASP A 9 28.53 7.93 -19.65
C ASP A 9 27.78 6.66 -20.10
N CYS A 10 27.39 5.77 -19.18
CA CYS A 10 26.56 4.59 -19.48
C CYS A 10 25.06 4.76 -19.19
N TYR A 11 24.64 5.73 -18.35
CA TYR A 11 23.23 5.91 -17.93
C TYR A 11 22.48 6.99 -18.71
N GLN A 12 23.15 7.72 -19.59
CA GLN A 12 22.50 8.78 -20.37
C GLN A 12 21.77 8.26 -21.61
N LYS A 13 22.18 7.11 -22.16
CA LYS A 13 21.51 6.57 -23.35
C LYS A 13 20.12 6.06 -22.98
N GLY A 14 19.14 6.52 -23.74
CA GLY A 14 17.75 6.10 -23.58
C GLY A 14 17.01 6.71 -22.39
N LEU A 15 17.63 7.62 -21.62
CA LEU A 15 16.97 8.39 -20.57
C LEU A 15 16.41 9.70 -21.16
N ILE A 16 15.12 9.94 -21.01
CA ILE A 16 14.43 11.15 -21.50
C ILE A 16 13.81 11.87 -20.30
N VAL A 17 14.21 13.11 -20.07
CA VAL A 17 13.66 13.95 -18.99
C VAL A 17 12.75 15.00 -19.60
N ASN A 18 11.48 14.99 -19.19
CA ASN A 18 10.47 16.00 -19.51
C ASN A 18 10.10 16.76 -18.24
N GLU A 19 9.32 17.84 -18.38
CA GLU A 19 8.89 18.70 -17.25
C GLU A 19 8.31 17.89 -16.07
N ASN A 20 7.42 16.93 -16.36
CA ASN A 20 6.69 16.16 -15.34
C ASN A 20 6.95 14.65 -15.42
N SER A 21 8.06 14.22 -16.06
CA SER A 21 8.38 12.80 -16.11
C SER A 21 9.82 12.50 -16.48
N ILE A 22 10.31 11.35 -16.03
CA ILE A 22 11.53 10.70 -16.53
C ILE A 22 11.12 9.42 -17.26
N SER A 23 11.64 9.17 -18.46
CA SER A 23 11.36 7.94 -19.22
C SER A 23 12.65 7.17 -19.51
N LEU A 24 12.59 5.84 -19.39
CA LEU A 24 13.66 4.93 -19.77
C LEU A 24 13.20 4.15 -21.00
N THR A 25 13.90 4.35 -22.10
CA THR A 25 13.65 3.66 -23.37
C THR A 25 14.48 2.38 -23.48
N LYS A 26 14.24 1.57 -24.51
CA LYS A 26 15.05 0.37 -24.79
C LYS A 26 16.51 0.65 -25.16
N ASP A 27 16.88 1.92 -25.35
CA ASP A 27 18.29 2.30 -25.49
C ASP A 27 19.02 2.37 -24.15
N PHE A 28 18.27 2.45 -23.04
CA PHE A 28 18.81 2.38 -21.68
C PHE A 28 19.30 0.98 -21.36
N ASP A 29 18.48 -0.02 -21.67
CA ASP A 29 18.86 -1.43 -21.60
C ASP A 29 18.13 -2.22 -22.69
N LYS A 30 18.90 -2.93 -23.51
CA LYS A 30 18.40 -3.63 -24.71
C LYS A 30 17.57 -4.86 -24.38
N ASP A 31 17.69 -5.40 -23.17
CA ASP A 31 16.91 -6.55 -22.71
C ASP A 31 15.51 -6.15 -22.23
N MET A 32 15.24 -4.84 -22.09
CA MET A 32 13.92 -4.34 -21.72
C MET A 32 12.88 -4.70 -22.79
N LYS A 33 11.79 -5.33 -22.37
CA LYS A 33 10.66 -5.71 -23.21
C LYS A 33 9.73 -4.53 -23.47
N THR A 34 9.65 -3.59 -22.53
CA THR A 34 8.87 -2.35 -22.63
C THR A 34 9.65 -1.13 -22.13
N THR A 35 9.08 0.07 -22.22
CA THR A 35 9.62 1.32 -21.67
C THR A 35 9.17 1.53 -20.23
N CYS A 36 9.89 2.40 -19.51
CA CYS A 36 9.48 2.86 -18.18
C CYS A 36 9.15 4.36 -18.23
N LYS A 37 8.17 4.77 -17.43
CA LYS A 37 7.81 6.18 -17.24
C LYS A 37 7.58 6.48 -15.76
N ILE A 38 8.39 7.37 -15.22
CA ILE A 38 8.29 7.87 -13.85
C ILE A 38 7.62 9.24 -13.91
N HIS A 39 6.47 9.37 -13.25
CA HIS A 39 5.73 10.62 -13.10
C HIS A 39 6.31 11.42 -11.94
N ILE A 40 7.07 12.47 -12.25
CA ILE A 40 7.85 13.20 -11.25
C ILE A 40 8.31 14.53 -11.83
N ASP A 41 8.27 15.58 -11.03
CA ASP A 41 8.60 16.95 -11.43
C ASP A 41 9.63 17.60 -10.48
N GLY A 42 10.05 18.81 -10.83
CA GLY A 42 10.82 19.70 -9.96
C GLY A 42 12.11 19.08 -9.39
N ASP A 43 12.36 19.34 -8.11
CA ASP A 43 13.56 18.88 -7.44
C ASP A 43 13.57 17.36 -7.19
N LEU A 44 12.41 16.72 -7.18
CA LEU A 44 12.30 15.26 -7.01
C LEU A 44 12.92 14.51 -8.20
N GLN A 45 12.87 15.07 -9.41
CA GLN A 45 13.57 14.52 -10.57
C GLN A 45 15.06 14.33 -10.30
N LYS A 46 15.71 15.30 -9.65
CA LYS A 46 17.14 15.23 -9.35
C LYS A 46 17.45 14.09 -8.37
N ILE A 47 16.53 13.78 -7.46
CA ILE A 47 16.69 12.66 -6.53
C ILE A 47 16.69 11.35 -7.30
N VAL A 48 15.70 11.13 -8.17
CA VAL A 48 15.58 9.91 -8.99
C VAL A 48 16.74 9.78 -9.97
N LEU A 49 17.14 10.86 -10.65
CA LEU A 49 18.25 10.83 -11.60
C LEU A 49 19.60 10.51 -10.94
N ASN A 50 19.76 10.81 -9.65
CA ASN A 50 20.96 10.50 -8.88
C ASN A 50 20.92 9.12 -8.21
N ASP A 51 19.79 8.41 -8.25
CA ASP A 51 19.66 7.05 -7.73
C ASP A 51 19.77 6.01 -8.84
N GLU A 52 21.03 5.67 -9.18
CA GLU A 52 21.32 4.64 -10.19
C GLU A 52 20.70 3.28 -9.86
N ASN A 53 20.56 2.94 -8.57
CA ASN A 53 20.00 1.65 -8.17
C ASN A 53 18.50 1.60 -8.46
N LEU A 54 17.79 2.69 -8.21
CA LEU A 54 16.38 2.81 -8.59
C LEU A 54 16.19 2.73 -10.11
N LEU A 55 16.99 3.46 -10.89
CA LEU A 55 16.92 3.44 -12.36
C LEU A 55 17.22 2.04 -12.94
N LYS A 56 18.19 1.32 -12.37
CA LYS A 56 18.42 -0.09 -12.73
C LYS A 56 17.25 -0.96 -12.34
N GLN A 57 16.73 -0.81 -11.12
CA GLN A 57 15.65 -1.66 -10.61
C GLN A 57 14.39 -1.55 -11.47
N ILE A 58 14.00 -0.34 -11.86
CA ILE A 58 12.84 -0.15 -12.74
C ILE A 58 13.10 -0.69 -14.16
N ALA A 59 14.34 -0.62 -14.66
CA ALA A 59 14.73 -1.22 -15.93
C ALA A 59 14.70 -2.77 -15.87
N GLU A 60 15.12 -3.39 -14.76
CA GLU A 60 15.03 -4.85 -14.56
C GLU A 60 13.58 -5.33 -14.57
N ILE A 61 12.64 -4.59 -13.98
CA ILE A 61 11.21 -4.89 -14.07
C ILE A 61 10.74 -4.91 -15.53
N ALA A 62 11.19 -3.95 -16.33
CA ALA A 62 10.78 -3.86 -17.73
C ALA A 62 11.27 -5.04 -18.60
N LYS A 63 12.13 -5.92 -18.08
CA LYS A 63 12.58 -7.16 -18.73
C LYS A 63 11.66 -8.36 -18.44
N LEU A 64 10.76 -8.25 -17.46
CA LEU A 64 9.96 -9.37 -16.98
C LEU A 64 9.03 -9.91 -18.08
N PRO A 65 8.89 -11.23 -18.22
CA PRO A 65 8.03 -11.84 -19.24
C PRO A 65 6.55 -11.53 -18.99
N GLY A 66 5.80 -11.39 -20.08
CA GLY A 66 4.37 -11.11 -20.02
C GLY A 66 3.99 -9.67 -19.66
N ILE A 67 4.96 -8.78 -19.47
CA ILE A 67 4.69 -7.38 -19.12
C ILE A 67 3.94 -6.66 -20.24
N VAL A 68 2.92 -5.87 -19.88
CA VAL A 68 2.11 -5.09 -20.82
C VAL A 68 2.12 -3.60 -20.47
N GLY A 69 2.02 -2.76 -21.50
CA GLY A 69 2.14 -1.31 -21.32
C GLY A 69 3.53 -0.90 -20.84
N GLU A 70 3.64 0.28 -20.25
CA GLU A 70 4.88 0.80 -19.66
C GLU A 70 5.00 0.39 -18.19
N VAL A 71 6.22 0.25 -17.67
CA VAL A 71 6.44 0.25 -16.23
C VAL A 71 6.26 1.67 -15.71
N LEU A 72 5.30 1.89 -14.82
CA LEU A 72 5.04 3.21 -14.26
C LEU A 72 5.72 3.37 -12.91
N GLY A 73 6.32 4.54 -12.68
CA GLY A 73 6.74 5.01 -11.36
C GLY A 73 5.89 6.20 -10.94
N LEU A 74 5.35 6.17 -9.73
CA LEU A 74 4.62 7.27 -9.10
C LEU A 74 5.59 8.29 -8.49
N PRO A 75 5.13 9.51 -8.14
CA PRO A 75 6.02 10.57 -7.65
C PRO A 75 6.79 10.25 -6.36
N ASP A 76 6.33 9.28 -5.58
CA ASP A 76 6.95 8.80 -4.34
C ASP A 76 7.87 7.58 -4.57
N ILE A 77 8.22 7.29 -5.83
CA ILE A 77 9.03 6.13 -6.18
C ILE A 77 10.39 6.13 -5.48
N HIS A 78 10.75 5.00 -4.90
CA HIS A 78 12.06 4.78 -4.31
C HIS A 78 12.47 3.32 -4.32
N TYR A 79 13.76 3.07 -4.13
CA TYR A 79 14.34 1.74 -4.15
C TYR A 79 13.64 0.81 -3.14
N GLY A 80 13.21 -0.37 -3.61
CA GLY A 80 12.47 -1.35 -2.83
C GLY A 80 13.05 -2.77 -2.91
N TYR A 81 12.32 -3.76 -2.38
CA TYR A 81 12.73 -5.16 -2.45
C TYR A 81 12.16 -5.84 -3.69
N GLY A 82 13.02 -6.16 -4.65
CA GLY A 82 12.62 -6.72 -5.95
C GLY A 82 12.06 -5.63 -6.87
N PHE A 83 10.99 -4.96 -6.45
CA PHE A 83 10.38 -3.84 -7.17
C PHE A 83 10.57 -2.52 -6.41
N PRO A 84 10.66 -1.36 -7.09
CA PRO A 84 10.58 -0.06 -6.45
C PRO A 84 9.22 0.10 -5.76
N ILE A 85 9.22 0.70 -4.59
CA ILE A 85 7.98 1.17 -3.96
C ILE A 85 7.45 2.33 -4.80
N GLY A 86 6.13 2.41 -4.99
CA GLY A 86 5.53 3.39 -5.89
C GLY A 86 5.59 2.99 -7.37
N SER A 87 5.89 1.73 -7.70
CA SER A 87 5.81 1.25 -9.09
C SER A 87 4.46 0.58 -9.40
N VAL A 88 4.00 0.71 -10.64
CA VAL A 88 2.82 0.02 -11.17
C VAL A 88 3.22 -0.76 -12.41
N VAL A 89 2.86 -2.04 -12.43
CA VAL A 89 3.22 -2.98 -13.51
C VAL A 89 2.02 -3.87 -13.79
N ALA A 90 1.76 -4.12 -15.06
CA ALA A 90 0.72 -5.03 -15.51
C ALA A 90 1.34 -6.19 -16.29
N PHE A 91 0.79 -7.39 -16.11
CA PHE A 91 1.16 -8.61 -16.83
C PHE A 91 -0.06 -9.19 -17.53
N ASP A 92 0.11 -9.72 -18.73
CA ASP A 92 -0.96 -10.37 -19.50
C ASP A 92 -1.27 -11.76 -18.93
N MET A 93 -2.46 -11.94 -18.35
CA MET A 93 -2.84 -13.23 -17.78
C MET A 93 -3.10 -14.32 -18.82
N ASP A 94 -3.24 -13.97 -20.11
CA ASP A 94 -3.39 -14.92 -21.21
C ASP A 94 -2.04 -15.38 -21.79
N ASP A 95 -0.94 -14.66 -21.50
CA ASP A 95 0.42 -15.09 -21.85
C ASP A 95 0.92 -16.16 -20.88
N LYS A 96 1.20 -17.36 -21.40
CA LYS A 96 1.71 -18.50 -20.62
C LYS A 96 3.08 -18.24 -19.98
N ASP A 97 3.84 -17.28 -20.51
CA ASP A 97 5.16 -16.92 -20.00
C ASP A 97 5.09 -15.79 -18.95
N SER A 98 3.90 -15.21 -18.72
CA SER A 98 3.65 -14.23 -17.66
C SER A 98 3.92 -14.78 -16.27
N ILE A 99 4.28 -13.87 -15.38
CA ILE A 99 4.64 -14.19 -14.00
C ILE A 99 3.77 -13.43 -13.01
N ILE A 100 3.72 -13.97 -11.79
CA ILE A 100 3.32 -13.22 -10.60
C ILE A 100 4.57 -13.10 -9.72
N ALA A 101 4.93 -11.88 -9.36
CA ALA A 101 6.10 -11.60 -8.54
C ALA A 101 5.66 -11.08 -7.16
N PRO A 102 5.80 -11.86 -6.07
CA PRO A 102 5.46 -11.40 -4.72
C PRO A 102 6.17 -10.10 -4.32
N GLY A 103 7.40 -9.88 -4.79
CA GLY A 103 8.14 -8.63 -4.57
C GLY A 103 7.50 -7.39 -5.18
N GLY A 104 6.67 -7.55 -6.22
CA GLY A 104 5.89 -6.45 -6.82
C GLY A 104 4.60 -6.13 -6.06
N VAL A 105 4.15 -7.03 -5.18
CA VAL A 105 3.03 -6.78 -4.25
C VAL A 105 3.55 -6.18 -2.93
N GLY A 106 4.69 -6.68 -2.46
CA GLY A 106 5.29 -6.29 -1.19
C GLY A 106 5.08 -7.33 -0.08
N TYR A 107 5.83 -7.17 1.02
CA TYR A 107 5.75 -8.08 2.17
C TYR A 107 4.47 -7.89 2.99
N ASP A 108 4.03 -6.64 3.15
CA ASP A 108 2.80 -6.29 3.85
C ASP A 108 1.63 -6.21 2.87
N ILE A 109 1.14 -7.39 2.51
CA ILE A 109 0.07 -7.56 1.52
C ILE A 109 -1.18 -6.85 2.02
N ASN A 110 -1.70 -5.93 1.22
CA ASN A 110 -2.88 -5.11 1.54
C ASN A 110 -2.65 -4.11 2.70
N CYS A 111 -1.40 -3.69 2.96
CA CYS A 111 -1.17 -2.44 3.67
C CYS A 111 -1.93 -1.32 2.96
N GLY A 112 -2.73 -0.56 3.70
CA GLY A 112 -3.67 0.37 3.10
C GLY A 112 -4.23 1.36 4.11
N VAL A 113 -5.14 2.20 3.62
CA VAL A 113 -5.71 3.31 4.38
C VAL A 113 -7.23 3.14 4.47
N ARG A 114 -7.79 3.41 5.63
CA ARG A 114 -9.22 3.60 5.84
C ARG A 114 -9.45 4.97 6.45
N ALA A 115 -10.20 5.82 5.74
CA ALA A 115 -10.64 7.10 6.26
C ALA A 115 -12.08 6.97 6.80
N LEU A 116 -12.30 7.46 8.02
CA LEU A 116 -13.62 7.54 8.63
C LEU A 116 -13.98 9.02 8.82
N THR A 117 -15.20 9.38 8.45
CA THR A 117 -15.72 10.72 8.69
C THR A 117 -16.60 10.72 9.94
N THR A 118 -16.70 11.89 10.58
CA THR A 118 -17.61 12.10 11.71
C THR A 118 -18.43 13.36 11.47
N ASN A 119 -19.51 13.51 12.24
CA ASN A 119 -20.29 14.75 12.28
C ASN A 119 -19.69 15.80 13.25
N LEU A 120 -18.48 15.55 13.76
CA LEU A 120 -17.77 16.49 14.64
C LEU A 120 -17.00 17.52 13.80
N ASN A 121 -16.83 18.70 14.38
CA ASN A 121 -15.95 19.74 13.86
C ASN A 121 -14.79 20.00 14.84
N LEU A 122 -13.85 20.85 14.42
CA LEU A 122 -12.66 21.17 15.21
C LEU A 122 -13.00 21.70 16.62
N GLU A 123 -14.06 22.50 16.74
CA GLU A 123 -14.48 23.06 18.04
C GLU A 123 -15.01 21.99 18.99
N ASN A 124 -15.47 20.84 18.49
CA ASN A 124 -15.89 19.73 19.36
C ASN A 124 -14.71 19.01 20.02
N ILE A 125 -13.52 19.08 19.42
CA ILE A 125 -12.30 18.38 19.87
C ILE A 125 -11.32 19.35 20.55
N ARG A 126 -11.42 20.65 20.28
CA ARG A 126 -10.49 21.66 20.81
C ARG A 126 -10.37 21.59 22.33
N GLY A 127 -9.15 21.44 22.83
CA GLY A 127 -8.83 21.31 24.25
C GLY A 127 -8.98 19.89 24.82
N LYS A 128 -9.31 18.91 24.00
CA LYS A 128 -9.42 17.48 24.35
C LYS A 128 -8.54 16.58 23.50
N GLU A 129 -7.62 17.16 22.72
CA GLU A 129 -6.80 16.43 21.76
C GLU A 129 -5.99 15.32 22.44
N GLU A 130 -5.35 15.62 23.58
CA GLU A 130 -4.57 14.65 24.35
C GLU A 130 -5.45 13.56 24.97
N GLU A 131 -6.62 13.93 25.51
CA GLU A 131 -7.59 12.98 26.09
C GLU A 131 -8.05 11.98 25.04
N VAL A 132 -8.49 12.47 23.87
CA VAL A 132 -8.97 11.62 22.79
C VAL A 132 -7.84 10.75 22.21
N ALA A 133 -6.64 11.32 22.05
CA ALA A 133 -5.48 10.55 21.58
C ALA A 133 -5.11 9.43 22.55
N GLN A 134 -5.13 9.71 23.86
CA GLN A 134 -4.86 8.71 24.90
C GLN A 134 -5.95 7.63 24.92
N ASP A 135 -7.22 8.01 24.83
CA ASP A 135 -8.34 7.07 24.77
C ASP A 135 -8.22 6.14 23.56
N LEU A 136 -7.85 6.66 22.39
CA LEU A 136 -7.61 5.84 21.20
C LEU A 136 -6.43 4.88 21.42
N PHE A 137 -5.33 5.37 21.97
CA PHE A 137 -4.16 4.54 22.25
C PHE A 137 -4.46 3.41 23.23
N ASP A 138 -5.26 3.67 24.26
CA ASP A 138 -5.63 2.68 25.27
C ASP A 138 -6.58 1.60 24.72
N ASN A 139 -7.38 1.95 23.71
CA ASN A 139 -8.38 1.05 23.10
C ASN A 139 -7.91 0.38 21.81
N ILE A 140 -6.86 0.88 21.15
CA ILE A 140 -6.37 0.38 19.85
C ILE A 140 -4.95 -0.19 20.04
N PRO A 141 -4.81 -1.53 20.05
CA PRO A 141 -3.50 -2.16 20.19
C PRO A 141 -2.51 -1.70 19.11
N SER A 142 -1.36 -1.14 19.50
CA SER A 142 -0.30 -0.69 18.58
C SER A 142 1.10 -1.04 19.08
N GLY A 143 1.96 -1.63 18.24
CA GLY A 143 3.31 -2.05 18.59
C GLY A 143 3.61 -3.51 18.26
N LEU A 144 4.89 -3.89 18.37
CA LEU A 144 5.35 -5.26 18.11
C LEU A 144 4.93 -6.21 19.23
N GLY A 145 4.28 -7.33 18.87
CA GLY A 145 4.02 -8.44 19.78
C GLY A 145 2.87 -8.23 20.78
N ILE A 146 1.91 -7.36 20.46
CA ILE A 146 0.74 -7.16 21.32
C ILE A 146 -0.27 -8.30 21.09
N GLU A 147 -0.59 -9.00 22.18
CA GLU A 147 -1.54 -10.14 22.23
C GLU A 147 -2.95 -9.72 22.71
N LYS A 148 -3.26 -8.42 22.72
CA LYS A 148 -4.59 -7.92 23.09
C LYS A 148 -5.48 -7.90 21.85
N ILE A 149 -6.42 -8.84 21.75
CA ILE A 149 -7.53 -8.74 20.80
C ILE A 149 -8.78 -8.19 21.50
N ILE A 150 -9.43 -7.30 20.78
CA ILE A 150 -10.69 -6.62 21.06
C ILE A 150 -11.74 -7.62 21.60
N SER A 151 -12.36 -7.27 22.73
CA SER A 151 -13.39 -8.05 23.45
C SER A 151 -14.67 -8.35 22.65
N GLN A 152 -14.75 -7.92 21.39
CA GLN A 152 -15.86 -8.19 20.48
C GLN A 152 -15.81 -9.61 19.89
N PHE A 153 -14.63 -10.25 19.89
CA PHE A 153 -14.53 -11.69 19.67
C PHE A 153 -14.78 -12.38 21.03
N LYS A 154 -15.89 -13.12 21.13
CA LYS A 154 -16.39 -13.76 22.35
C LYS A 154 -15.28 -14.29 23.28
N ASN A 155 -15.10 -13.66 24.45
CA ASN A 155 -14.40 -14.22 25.63
C ASN A 155 -13.05 -14.93 25.39
N THR A 156 -12.32 -14.65 24.32
CA THR A 156 -10.99 -15.24 24.08
C THR A 156 -10.01 -14.16 23.66
N THR A 157 -8.80 -14.23 24.21
CA THR A 157 -7.70 -13.31 23.89
C THR A 157 -7.15 -13.49 22.46
N ASN A 158 -7.53 -14.58 21.79
CA ASN A 158 -7.03 -14.98 20.47
C ASN A 158 -8.18 -15.37 19.54
N VAL A 159 -8.01 -15.08 18.24
CA VAL A 159 -8.88 -15.60 17.17
C VAL A 159 -8.49 -17.04 16.87
N SER A 160 -9.47 -17.95 16.84
CA SER A 160 -9.18 -19.35 16.52
C SER A 160 -8.77 -19.52 15.05
N ILE A 161 -7.97 -20.54 14.75
CA ILE A 161 -7.59 -20.87 13.36
C ILE A 161 -8.82 -21.08 12.46
N LYS A 162 -9.92 -21.58 13.02
CA LYS A 162 -11.19 -21.74 12.27
C LYS A 162 -11.76 -20.39 11.85
N GLU A 163 -11.81 -19.43 12.77
CA GLU A 163 -12.31 -18.08 12.47
C GLU A 163 -11.36 -17.34 11.53
N LEU A 164 -10.05 -17.49 11.71
CA LEU A 164 -9.05 -16.93 10.80
C LEU A 164 -9.21 -17.49 9.38
N ASN A 165 -9.46 -18.81 9.23
CA ASN A 165 -9.74 -19.38 7.91
C ASN A 165 -11.01 -18.75 7.30
N CYS A 166 -12.08 -18.59 8.08
CA CYS A 166 -13.27 -17.89 7.59
C CYS A 166 -12.96 -16.45 7.17
N MET A 167 -12.14 -15.70 7.91
CA MET A 167 -11.72 -14.35 7.51
C MET A 167 -10.91 -14.36 6.21
N LEU A 168 -9.97 -15.30 6.05
CA LEU A 168 -9.16 -15.44 4.84
C LEU A 168 -10.00 -15.83 3.61
N ASP A 169 -11.04 -16.64 3.79
CA ASP A 169 -11.91 -17.12 2.71
C ASP A 169 -13.05 -16.14 2.37
N GLU A 170 -13.53 -15.37 3.35
CA GLU A 170 -14.74 -14.57 3.25
C GLU A 170 -14.51 -13.06 3.33
N GLY A 171 -13.35 -12.60 3.79
CA GLY A 171 -13.07 -11.18 3.99
C GLY A 171 -13.98 -10.54 5.04
N LEU A 172 -14.38 -9.30 4.81
CA LEU A 172 -15.25 -8.54 5.74
C LEU A 172 -16.65 -9.14 5.92
N GLU A 173 -17.16 -9.96 4.99
CA GLU A 173 -18.47 -10.62 5.14
C GLU A 173 -18.50 -11.52 6.39
N TYR A 174 -17.35 -12.12 6.76
CA TYR A 174 -17.23 -12.86 8.02
C TYR A 174 -17.58 -11.98 9.23
N LEU A 175 -17.03 -10.77 9.26
CA LEU A 175 -17.22 -9.81 10.36
C LEU A 175 -18.66 -9.32 10.43
N VAL A 176 -19.32 -9.13 9.29
CA VAL A 176 -20.77 -8.84 9.24
C VAL A 176 -21.56 -10.00 9.81
N ARG A 177 -21.27 -11.24 9.40
CA ARG A 177 -22.01 -12.44 9.84
C ARG A 177 -21.96 -12.64 11.35
N ILE A 178 -20.83 -12.33 12.00
CA ILE A 178 -20.70 -12.44 13.46
C ILE A 178 -21.19 -11.19 14.20
N GLY A 179 -21.62 -10.15 13.49
CA GLY A 179 -22.12 -8.89 14.05
C GLY A 179 -21.03 -7.94 14.55
N ALA A 180 -19.78 -8.09 14.11
CA ALA A 180 -18.67 -7.23 14.50
C ALA A 180 -18.67 -5.89 13.74
N ILE A 181 -19.20 -5.86 12.52
CA ILE A 181 -19.35 -4.63 11.72
C ILE A 181 -20.73 -4.59 11.06
N SER A 182 -21.21 -3.39 10.69
CA SER A 182 -22.41 -3.23 9.87
C SER A 182 -22.14 -3.60 8.41
N ARG A 183 -23.19 -3.95 7.66
CA ARG A 183 -23.07 -4.30 6.24
C ARG A 183 -22.59 -3.12 5.38
N ASP A 184 -22.93 -1.90 5.77
CA ASP A 184 -22.54 -0.67 5.05
C ASP A 184 -21.01 -0.51 4.95
N ASN A 185 -20.24 -1.09 5.90
CA ASN A 185 -18.78 -1.08 5.84
C ASN A 185 -18.23 -1.79 4.60
N LEU A 186 -18.97 -2.71 3.97
CA LEU A 186 -18.53 -3.43 2.79
C LEU A 186 -18.56 -2.50 1.58
N GLU A 187 -19.65 -1.76 1.39
CA GLU A 187 -19.85 -0.88 0.23
C GLU A 187 -18.76 0.18 0.10
N PHE A 188 -18.25 0.68 1.23
CA PHE A 188 -17.17 1.68 1.28
C PHE A 188 -15.78 1.07 1.44
N THR A 189 -15.61 -0.22 1.16
CA THR A 189 -14.30 -0.89 1.13
C THR A 189 -14.02 -1.38 -0.28
N GLU A 190 -12.79 -1.18 -0.76
CA GLU A 190 -12.35 -1.73 -2.05
C GLU A 190 -12.66 -3.24 -2.15
N ASN A 191 -13.18 -3.66 -3.31
CA ASN A 191 -13.63 -5.05 -3.54
C ASN A 191 -14.64 -5.56 -2.50
N ASN A 192 -15.40 -4.67 -1.87
CA ASN A 192 -16.28 -4.97 -0.73
C ASN A 192 -15.57 -5.67 0.45
N GLY A 193 -14.26 -5.43 0.59
CA GLY A 193 -13.43 -6.05 1.62
C GLY A 193 -13.19 -7.55 1.40
N LYS A 194 -13.29 -8.03 0.15
CA LYS A 194 -13.05 -9.44 -0.18
C LYS A 194 -12.38 -9.60 -1.55
N LEU A 195 -11.22 -10.21 -1.54
CA LEU A 195 -10.62 -10.82 -2.73
C LEU A 195 -10.89 -12.33 -2.74
N LYS A 196 -10.87 -12.96 -3.92
CA LYS A 196 -10.98 -14.41 -4.02
C LYS A 196 -9.73 -15.05 -3.40
N GLY A 197 -9.92 -15.80 -2.31
CA GLY A 197 -8.85 -16.47 -1.58
C GLY A 197 -9.15 -17.94 -1.29
N ASP A 198 -8.10 -18.68 -0.91
CA ASP A 198 -8.21 -20.02 -0.30
C ASP A 198 -7.25 -20.10 0.88
N SER A 199 -7.82 -20.15 2.08
CA SER A 199 -7.11 -20.23 3.35
C SER A 199 -6.18 -21.44 3.43
N LYS A 200 -6.42 -22.51 2.66
CA LYS A 200 -5.54 -23.70 2.63
C LYS A 200 -4.17 -23.42 2.02
N LEU A 201 -4.06 -22.40 1.17
CA LEU A 201 -2.78 -21.98 0.57
C LEU A 201 -1.91 -21.17 1.54
N VAL A 202 -2.51 -20.70 2.65
CA VAL A 202 -1.79 -19.95 3.68
C VAL A 202 -1.15 -20.92 4.68
N SER A 203 0.18 -20.81 4.84
CA SER A 203 0.94 -21.69 5.75
C SER A 203 0.48 -21.56 7.22
N GLN A 204 0.60 -22.65 7.98
CA GLN A 204 0.30 -22.64 9.42
C GLN A 204 1.17 -21.63 10.19
N LYS A 205 2.42 -21.41 9.75
CA LYS A 205 3.30 -20.40 10.33
C LYS A 205 2.76 -18.99 10.14
N ALA A 206 2.24 -18.65 8.96
CA ALA A 206 1.62 -17.36 8.70
C ALA A 206 0.34 -17.19 9.51
N LYS A 207 -0.51 -18.23 9.57
CA LYS A 207 -1.74 -18.22 10.37
C LYS A 207 -1.46 -18.02 11.86
N GLY A 208 -0.46 -18.72 12.41
CA GLY A 208 -0.06 -18.57 13.81
C GLY A 208 0.43 -17.17 14.17
N LYS A 209 1.10 -16.48 13.22
CA LYS A 209 1.44 -15.06 13.40
C LYS A 209 0.20 -14.16 13.33
N GLY A 210 -0.66 -14.37 12.34
CA GLY A 210 -1.88 -13.57 12.16
C GLY A 210 -2.87 -13.69 13.31
N SER A 211 -3.02 -14.88 13.91
CA SER A 211 -3.98 -15.13 14.98
C SER A 211 -3.72 -14.33 16.26
N ILE A 212 -2.47 -13.94 16.52
CA ILE A 212 -2.08 -13.15 17.69
C ILE A 212 -2.00 -11.64 17.40
N GLN A 213 -1.90 -11.23 16.14
CA GLN A 213 -1.72 -9.83 15.72
C GLN A 213 -2.99 -9.18 15.16
N LEU A 214 -4.05 -9.97 14.92
CA LEU A 214 -5.28 -9.48 14.33
C LEU A 214 -5.86 -8.32 15.14
N ALA A 215 -6.35 -7.29 14.44
CA ALA A 215 -6.93 -6.08 15.03
C ALA A 215 -5.96 -5.27 15.91
N SER A 216 -4.68 -5.26 15.51
CA SER A 216 -3.67 -4.30 15.98
C SER A 216 -3.19 -3.43 14.82
N LEU A 217 -2.71 -2.21 15.10
CA LEU A 217 -2.08 -1.33 14.10
C LEU A 217 -0.74 -1.88 13.63
N GLY A 218 -0.04 -2.66 14.46
CA GLY A 218 1.33 -3.09 14.16
C GLY A 218 2.35 -1.99 14.45
N SER A 219 3.38 -1.87 13.61
CA SER A 219 4.52 -0.96 13.80
C SER A 219 5.02 -0.41 12.46
N GLY A 220 6.07 0.42 12.46
CA GLY A 220 6.63 0.99 11.23
C GLY A 220 5.85 2.24 10.84
N ASN A 221 5.38 2.30 9.59
CA ASN A 221 4.58 3.41 9.05
C ASN A 221 3.07 3.24 9.30
N HIS A 222 2.67 2.35 10.22
CA HIS A 222 1.27 2.15 10.58
C HIS A 222 0.89 3.04 11.75
N TYR A 223 -0.14 3.86 11.56
CA TYR A 223 -0.63 4.80 12.56
C TYR A 223 -2.14 4.99 12.43
N LEU A 224 -2.71 5.60 13.45
CA LEU A 224 -4.05 6.17 13.41
C LEU A 224 -3.92 7.64 13.80
N GLU A 225 -4.62 8.49 13.07
CA GLU A 225 -4.60 9.93 13.29
C GLU A 225 -6.02 10.48 13.29
N ILE A 226 -6.23 11.55 14.06
CA ILE A 226 -7.42 12.39 13.96
C ILE A 226 -7.03 13.62 13.17
N GLN A 227 -7.74 13.84 12.08
CA GLN A 227 -7.53 14.99 11.20
C GLN A 227 -8.79 15.83 11.12
N TYR A 228 -8.62 17.07 10.65
CA TYR A 228 -9.72 17.93 10.25
C TYR A 228 -9.48 18.42 8.82
N VAL A 229 -10.56 18.62 8.08
CA VAL A 229 -10.50 19.18 6.72
C VAL A 229 -10.20 20.68 6.83
N SER A 230 -8.98 21.08 6.48
CA SER A 230 -8.54 22.49 6.49
C SER A 230 -8.91 23.22 5.19
N GLU A 231 -8.84 22.53 4.06
CA GLU A 231 -9.06 23.08 2.72
C GLU A 231 -9.89 22.11 1.86
N ILE A 232 -10.71 22.66 0.96
CA ILE A 232 -11.50 21.89 -0.02
C ILE A 232 -11.16 22.43 -1.41
N TYR A 233 -10.53 21.61 -2.24
CA TYR A 233 -10.18 21.97 -3.61
C TYR A 233 -11.35 21.76 -4.59
N GLU A 234 -12.12 20.69 -4.41
CA GLU A 234 -13.26 20.35 -5.26
C GLU A 234 -14.52 20.08 -4.41
N GLU A 235 -15.39 21.09 -4.34
CA GLU A 235 -16.57 21.05 -3.47
C GLU A 235 -17.58 19.96 -3.88
N ALA A 236 -17.76 19.75 -5.19
CA ALA A 236 -18.68 18.73 -5.70
C ALA A 236 -18.26 17.31 -5.25
N ASN A 237 -16.98 16.96 -5.38
CA ASN A 237 -16.45 15.68 -4.95
C ASN A 237 -16.49 15.55 -3.42
N CYS A 238 -16.10 16.60 -2.69
CA CYS A 238 -16.16 16.60 -1.22
C CYS A 238 -17.57 16.29 -0.70
N ARG A 239 -18.61 16.87 -1.30
CA ARG A 239 -20.00 16.58 -0.94
C ARG A 239 -20.37 15.11 -1.20
N SER A 240 -19.87 14.51 -2.28
CA SER A 240 -20.15 13.10 -2.60
C SER A 240 -19.54 12.11 -1.61
N PHE A 241 -18.44 12.47 -0.92
CA PHE A 241 -17.80 11.65 0.11
C PHE A 241 -18.48 11.72 1.50
N ARG A 242 -19.50 12.56 1.66
CA ARG A 242 -20.23 12.77 2.93
C ARG A 242 -21.58 12.04 3.01
N ASN A 243 -21.91 11.21 2.01
CA ASN A 243 -23.19 10.51 1.93
C ASN A 243 -23.28 9.33 2.90
#